data_AF-A0A7X2TMR4-F1
#
_entry.id   AF-A0A7X2TMR4-F1
#
_cell.length_a   1.000
_cell.length_b   1.000
_cell.length_c   1.000
_cell.angle_alpha   90.00
_cell.angle_beta   90.00
_cell.angle_gamma   90.00
#
_symmetry.space_group_name_H-M   'P 1'
#
loop_
_entity.id
_entity.type
_entity.pdbx_description
1 polymer ?
#
loop_
_entity_poly.entity_id
_entity_poly.type
_entity_poly.pdbx_seq_one_letter_code
_entity_poly.pdbx_strand_id
1 'polypeptide(L)'
;MIEVKFEMEKKRASAWDGEKMAGTCEFLVLPSFWIITHTVVDPSYGGQGIAGRLVDCVVQAAATMNKKIKPFCSYARRMFDKKPEYRSAEDNSVITVFGMPSCPDCSSVERQIEGNPSFQFVNIGEHIRFLKAFMKIRDMSPVFDDAKKNSFVGIPCFVLEDGMITLNPEDVGLAAEKPEPALGAACRLDGSGC
;
A
#
# COMPACT_ATOMS: atom_id res chain seq x y z
N MET A 1 29.95 -5.46 -14.79
CA MET A 1 28.89 -4.67 -15.48
C MET A 1 27.59 -5.01 -14.78
N ILE A 2 26.82 -4.02 -14.35
CA ILE A 2 25.59 -4.28 -13.57
C ILE A 2 24.48 -4.81 -14.48
N GLU A 3 24.06 -6.05 -14.24
CA GLU A 3 22.96 -6.73 -14.91
C GLU A 3 21.66 -6.55 -14.10
N VAL A 4 20.55 -6.16 -14.74
CA VAL A 4 19.24 -6.05 -14.08
C VAL A 4 18.35 -7.18 -14.58
N LYS A 5 17.73 -7.90 -13.64
CA LYS A 5 16.84 -9.04 -13.91
C LYS A 5 15.47 -8.79 -13.31
N PHE A 6 14.42 -9.03 -14.10
CA PHE A 6 13.05 -9.05 -13.63
C PHE A 6 12.69 -10.47 -13.16
N GLU A 7 12.20 -10.60 -11.92
CA GLU A 7 11.84 -11.88 -11.30
C GLU A 7 10.37 -11.83 -10.87
N MET A 8 9.45 -12.17 -11.78
CA MET A 8 8.00 -12.11 -11.52
C MET A 8 7.59 -12.97 -10.32
N GLU A 9 8.10 -14.20 -10.23
CA GLU A 9 7.79 -15.14 -9.14
C GLU A 9 8.17 -14.57 -7.76
N LYS A 10 9.28 -13.83 -7.69
CA LYS A 10 9.76 -13.18 -6.46
C LYS A 10 9.19 -11.79 -6.25
N LYS A 11 8.42 -11.29 -7.23
CA LYS A 11 7.82 -9.95 -7.27
C LYS A 11 8.86 -8.85 -7.04
N ARG A 12 9.99 -8.96 -7.75
CA ARG A 12 11.09 -7.98 -7.67
C ARG A 12 11.88 -7.86 -8.96
N ALA A 13 12.55 -6.72 -9.14
CA ALA A 13 13.73 -6.60 -10.00
C ALA A 13 14.99 -6.62 -9.13
N SER A 14 16.06 -7.25 -9.61
CA SER A 14 17.34 -7.38 -8.90
C SER A 14 18.49 -6.94 -9.79
N ALA A 15 19.43 -6.18 -9.23
CA ALA A 15 20.66 -5.74 -9.89
C ALA A 15 21.84 -6.55 -9.38
N TRP A 16 22.67 -7.05 -10.29
CA TRP A 16 23.79 -7.96 -10.00
C TRP A 16 25.10 -7.47 -10.60
N ASP A 17 26.18 -7.58 -9.83
CA ASP A 17 27.56 -7.39 -10.27
C ASP A 17 28.30 -8.72 -10.11
N GLY A 18 28.27 -9.54 -11.16
CA GLY A 18 28.65 -10.95 -11.05
C GLY A 18 27.74 -11.66 -10.04
N GLU A 19 28.32 -12.19 -8.96
CA GLU A 19 27.58 -12.88 -7.89
C GLU A 19 27.05 -11.94 -6.80
N LYS A 20 27.52 -10.68 -6.75
CA LYS A 20 27.10 -9.72 -5.72
C LYS A 20 25.81 -9.02 -6.12
N MET A 21 24.80 -9.07 -5.26
CA MET A 21 23.56 -8.33 -5.45
C MET A 21 23.79 -6.84 -5.09
N ALA A 22 23.67 -5.96 -6.08
CA ALA A 22 23.87 -4.52 -5.94
C ALA A 22 22.60 -3.78 -5.49
N GLY A 23 21.42 -4.34 -5.71
CA GLY A 23 20.17 -3.71 -5.27
C GLY A 23 18.91 -4.44 -5.72
N THR A 24 17.77 -4.05 -5.16
CA THR A 24 16.46 -4.63 -5.47
C THR A 24 15.37 -3.58 -5.55
N CYS A 25 14.36 -3.85 -6.37
CA CYS A 25 13.09 -3.14 -6.37
C CYS A 25 11.96 -4.16 -6.21
N GLU A 26 11.31 -4.16 -5.05
CA GLU A 26 10.22 -5.07 -4.71
C GLU A 26 8.87 -4.43 -5.03
N PHE A 27 7.95 -5.26 -5.52
CA PHE A 27 6.59 -4.86 -5.82
C PHE A 27 5.56 -5.88 -5.31
N LEU A 28 4.32 -5.45 -5.29
CA LEU A 28 3.15 -6.26 -5.03
C LEU A 28 2.30 -6.31 -6.30
N VAL A 29 1.64 -7.44 -6.51
CA VAL A 29 0.71 -7.64 -7.62
C VAL A 29 -0.68 -7.64 -7.02
N LEU A 30 -1.50 -6.63 -7.36
CA LEU A 30 -2.92 -6.60 -7.07
C LEU A 30 -3.72 -6.80 -8.37
N PRO A 31 -5.01 -7.14 -8.28
CA PRO A 31 -5.88 -7.26 -9.44
C PRO A 31 -5.86 -6.02 -10.35
N SER A 32 -6.00 -4.82 -9.78
CA SER A 32 -6.09 -3.58 -10.56
C SER A 32 -4.73 -2.99 -10.96
N PHE A 33 -3.75 -2.99 -10.05
CA PHE A 33 -2.44 -2.35 -10.26
C PHE A 33 -1.33 -3.07 -9.49
N TRP A 34 -0.08 -2.70 -9.72
CA TRP A 34 1.06 -3.12 -8.91
C TRP A 34 1.47 -2.02 -7.94
N ILE A 35 2.03 -2.39 -6.78
CA ILE A 35 2.57 -1.43 -5.82
C ILE A 35 4.07 -1.60 -5.75
N ILE A 36 4.86 -0.57 -6.07
CA ILE A 36 6.30 -0.57 -5.74
C ILE A 36 6.44 -0.23 -4.26
N THR A 37 6.87 -1.21 -3.45
CA THR A 37 6.91 -1.07 -1.98
C THR A 37 8.28 -0.65 -1.47
N HIS A 38 9.35 -1.11 -2.12
CA HIS A 38 10.70 -0.88 -1.64
C HIS A 38 11.71 -0.92 -2.77
N THR A 39 12.59 0.09 -2.84
CA THR A 39 13.73 0.12 -3.74
C THR A 39 14.95 0.45 -2.91
N VAL A 40 15.98 -0.40 -2.98
CA VAL A 40 17.22 -0.24 -2.23
C VAL A 40 18.40 -0.65 -3.08
N VAL A 41 19.50 0.07 -2.94
CA VAL A 41 20.78 -0.21 -3.59
C VAL A 41 21.83 -0.20 -2.49
N ASP A 42 22.74 -1.16 -2.53
CA ASP A 42 23.88 -1.22 -1.62
C ASP A 42 24.70 0.09 -1.76
N PRO A 43 25.02 0.77 -0.64
CA PRO A 43 25.72 2.05 -0.67
C PRO A 43 27.03 2.04 -1.47
N SER A 44 27.73 0.90 -1.54
CA SER A 44 28.97 0.75 -2.34
C SER A 44 28.73 0.87 -3.85
N TYR A 45 27.48 0.74 -4.29
CA TYR A 45 27.04 0.90 -5.68
C TYR A 45 26.27 2.21 -5.93
N GLY A 46 26.27 3.13 -4.95
CA GLY A 46 25.60 4.43 -5.04
C GLY A 46 26.11 5.30 -6.21
N GLY A 47 25.27 6.25 -6.65
CA GLY A 47 25.63 7.22 -7.69
C GLY A 47 25.62 6.70 -9.13
N GLN A 48 25.39 5.40 -9.36
CA GLN A 48 25.45 4.76 -10.68
C GLN A 48 24.10 4.63 -11.39
N GLY A 49 23.04 5.25 -10.86
CA GLY A 49 21.69 5.18 -11.46
C GLY A 49 20.98 3.81 -11.35
N ILE A 50 21.50 2.88 -10.55
CA ILE A 50 20.98 1.50 -10.42
C ILE A 50 19.54 1.48 -9.92
N ALA A 51 19.20 2.28 -8.90
CA ALA A 51 17.85 2.37 -8.36
C ALA A 51 16.83 2.80 -9.43
N GLY A 52 17.23 3.71 -10.31
CA GLY A 52 16.45 4.12 -11.47
C GLY A 52 16.21 2.92 -12.39
N ARG A 53 17.27 2.26 -12.85
CA ARG A 53 17.18 1.09 -13.73
C ARG A 53 16.30 -0.03 -13.17
N LEU A 54 16.32 -0.23 -11.85
CA LEU A 54 15.47 -1.21 -11.17
C LEU A 54 13.99 -0.82 -11.24
N VAL A 55 13.65 0.44 -10.96
CA VAL A 55 12.28 0.95 -11.09
C VAL A 55 11.83 0.91 -12.55
N ASP A 56 12.66 1.39 -13.46
CA ASP A 56 12.40 1.40 -14.90
C ASP A 56 12.09 -0.02 -15.41
N CYS A 57 12.82 -1.03 -14.94
CA CYS A 57 12.56 -2.44 -15.25
C CYS A 57 11.18 -2.93 -14.77
N VAL A 58 10.77 -2.58 -13.55
CA VAL A 58 9.43 -2.92 -13.03
C VAL A 58 8.33 -2.18 -13.78
N VAL A 59 8.53 -0.90 -14.11
CA VAL A 59 7.58 -0.09 -14.89
C VAL A 59 7.36 -0.68 -16.28
N GLN A 60 8.45 -1.05 -16.96
CA GLN A 60 8.37 -1.69 -18.27
C GLN A 60 7.65 -3.04 -18.21
N ALA A 61 7.96 -3.87 -17.21
CA ALA A 61 7.30 -5.15 -17.03
C ALA A 61 5.80 -5.01 -16.71
N ALA A 62 5.42 -4.01 -15.91
CA ALA A 62 4.01 -3.73 -15.66
C ALA A 62 3.30 -3.28 -16.94
N ALA A 63 3.94 -2.41 -17.72
CA ALA A 63 3.39 -1.93 -18.99
C ALA A 63 3.19 -3.06 -20.01
N THR A 64 4.15 -3.99 -20.15
CA THR A 64 3.99 -5.16 -21.05
C THR A 64 2.88 -6.11 -20.61
N MET A 65 2.57 -6.13 -19.30
CA MET A 65 1.47 -6.91 -18.73
C MET A 65 0.15 -6.13 -18.63
N ASN A 66 0.06 -4.93 -19.23
CA ASN A 66 -1.10 -4.04 -19.14
C ASN A 66 -1.50 -3.72 -17.68
N LYS A 67 -0.53 -3.54 -16.80
CA LYS A 67 -0.71 -3.17 -15.40
C LYS A 67 -0.19 -1.76 -15.15
N LYS A 68 -0.95 -0.99 -14.38
CA LYS A 68 -0.55 0.31 -13.84
C LYS A 68 0.18 0.13 -12.51
N ILE A 69 0.83 1.17 -12.02
CA ILE A 69 1.64 1.15 -10.79
C ILE A 69 1.24 2.28 -9.83
N LYS A 70 1.10 1.94 -8.55
CA LYS A 70 1.13 2.91 -7.45
C LYS A 70 2.50 2.91 -6.75
N PRO A 71 3.25 4.03 -6.77
CA PRO A 71 4.61 4.06 -6.22
C PRO A 71 4.63 4.44 -4.73
N PHE A 72 4.37 3.49 -3.82
CA PHE A 72 4.38 3.75 -2.36
C PHE A 72 5.79 3.78 -1.74
N CYS A 73 6.82 3.34 -2.48
CA CYS A 73 8.19 3.64 -2.12
C CYS A 73 8.51 5.12 -2.37
N SER A 74 9.03 5.84 -1.38
CA SER A 74 9.43 7.26 -1.52
C SER A 74 10.45 7.50 -2.64
N TYR A 75 11.32 6.54 -2.96
CA TYR A 75 12.19 6.66 -4.13
C TYR A 75 11.39 6.56 -5.43
N ALA A 76 10.52 5.55 -5.55
CA ALA A 76 9.65 5.39 -6.72
C ALA A 76 8.72 6.61 -6.90
N ARG A 77 8.07 7.11 -5.84
CA ARG A 77 7.24 8.32 -5.90
C ARG A 77 8.00 9.50 -6.52
N ARG A 78 9.20 9.79 -6.02
CA ARG A 78 10.08 10.84 -6.57
C ARG A 78 10.45 10.62 -8.04
N MET A 79 10.57 9.37 -8.48
CA MET A 79 10.82 9.05 -9.89
C MET A 79 9.60 9.34 -10.76
N PHE A 80 8.42 8.93 -10.31
CA PHE A 80 7.14 9.20 -10.98
C PHE A 80 6.83 10.71 -11.05
N ASP A 81 7.18 11.47 -10.01
CA ASP A 81 7.02 12.94 -10.00
C ASP A 81 7.93 13.64 -11.02
N LYS A 82 9.16 13.13 -11.18
CA LYS A 82 10.21 13.77 -12.00
C LYS A 82 10.22 13.34 -13.46
N LYS A 83 9.78 12.12 -13.77
CA LYS A 83 9.83 11.55 -15.12
C LYS A 83 8.43 11.59 -15.77
N PRO A 84 8.17 12.51 -16.73
CA PRO A 84 6.88 12.58 -17.40
C PRO A 84 6.48 11.28 -18.11
N GLU A 85 7.48 10.51 -18.54
CA GLU A 85 7.32 9.18 -19.14
C GLU A 85 6.54 8.19 -18.26
N TYR A 86 6.52 8.41 -16.93
CA TYR A 86 5.85 7.51 -15.98
C TYR A 86 4.38 7.83 -15.75
N ARG A 87 3.91 8.99 -16.23
CA ARG A 87 2.50 9.40 -16.08
C ARG A 87 1.53 8.38 -16.65
N SER A 88 1.88 7.76 -17.77
CA SER A 88 1.03 6.73 -18.39
C SER A 88 1.09 5.39 -17.65
N ALA A 89 2.11 5.14 -16.83
CA ALA A 89 2.24 3.92 -16.04
C ALA A 89 1.60 4.05 -14.64
N GLU A 90 1.39 5.28 -14.15
CA GLU A 90 0.83 5.52 -12.82
C GLU A 90 -0.66 5.17 -12.75
N ASP A 91 -1.07 4.52 -11.66
CA ASP A 91 -2.47 4.31 -11.32
C ASP A 91 -2.97 5.39 -10.37
N ASN A 92 -3.88 6.22 -10.86
CA ASN A 92 -4.55 7.29 -10.10
C ASN A 92 -6.08 7.20 -10.30
N SER A 93 -6.63 6.01 -10.52
CA SER A 93 -8.06 5.82 -10.84
C SER A 93 -8.82 4.94 -9.85
N VAL A 94 -8.12 4.27 -8.93
CA VAL A 94 -8.72 3.33 -7.99
C VAL A 94 -8.34 3.72 -6.57
N ILE A 95 -9.31 3.88 -5.68
CA ILE A 95 -9.06 4.13 -4.26
C ILE A 95 -8.45 2.88 -3.63
N THR A 96 -7.31 3.03 -2.94
CA THR A 96 -6.65 1.91 -2.27
C THR A 96 -7.07 1.88 -0.81
N VAL A 97 -7.65 0.76 -0.37
CA VAL A 97 -8.11 0.57 1.01
C VAL A 97 -7.14 -0.36 1.72
N PHE A 98 -6.38 0.18 2.68
CA PHE A 98 -5.59 -0.64 3.59
C PHE A 98 -6.43 -1.03 4.79
N GLY A 99 -6.54 -2.34 5.03
CA GLY A 99 -7.31 -2.86 6.15
C GLY A 99 -6.88 -4.26 6.54
N MET A 100 -7.56 -4.80 7.55
CA MET A 100 -7.38 -6.18 7.98
C MET A 100 -8.75 -6.77 8.34
N PRO A 101 -9.15 -7.94 7.81
CA PRO A 101 -10.45 -8.53 8.10
C PRO A 101 -10.71 -8.81 9.60
N SER A 102 -9.66 -8.89 10.42
CA SER A 102 -9.80 -9.02 11.87
C SER A 102 -10.28 -7.75 12.59
N CYS A 103 -10.33 -6.61 11.90
CA CYS A 103 -10.89 -5.35 12.39
C CYS A 103 -12.35 -5.22 11.93
N PRO A 104 -13.33 -5.03 12.84
CA PRO A 104 -14.75 -4.88 12.49
C PRO A 104 -15.00 -3.80 11.42
N ASP A 105 -14.40 -2.62 11.62
CA ASP A 105 -14.53 -1.48 10.70
C ASP A 105 -14.04 -1.84 9.28
N CYS A 106 -12.93 -2.58 9.18
CA CYS A 106 -12.39 -3.03 7.90
C CYS A 106 -13.30 -4.04 7.21
N SER A 107 -13.88 -4.97 7.98
CA SER A 107 -14.82 -5.97 7.47
C SER A 107 -16.12 -5.34 6.96
N SER A 108 -16.56 -4.23 7.55
CA SER A 108 -17.68 -3.45 7.02
C SER A 108 -17.34 -2.80 5.69
N VAL A 109 -16.18 -2.16 5.61
CA VAL A 109 -15.70 -1.51 4.37
C VAL A 109 -15.52 -2.53 3.24
N GLU A 110 -14.89 -3.67 3.51
CA GLU A 110 -14.67 -4.73 2.51
C GLU A 110 -15.99 -5.22 1.89
N ARG A 111 -17.04 -5.39 2.69
CA ARG A 111 -18.39 -5.73 2.20
C ARG A 111 -19.01 -4.63 1.35
N GLN A 112 -18.83 -3.36 1.71
CA GLN A 112 -19.41 -2.24 0.96
C GLN A 112 -18.76 -2.03 -0.41
N ILE A 113 -17.48 -2.37 -0.55
CA ILE A 113 -16.72 -2.20 -1.79
C ILE A 113 -16.65 -3.46 -2.65
N GLU A 114 -17.29 -4.56 -2.23
CA GLU A 114 -17.26 -5.82 -2.96
C GLU A 114 -17.80 -5.65 -4.39
N GLY A 115 -17.01 -6.05 -5.38
CA GLY A 115 -17.35 -5.90 -6.80
C GLY A 115 -17.28 -4.47 -7.33
N ASN A 116 -16.94 -3.47 -6.51
CA ASN A 116 -16.81 -2.09 -6.96
C ASN A 116 -15.41 -1.84 -7.55
N PRO A 117 -15.29 -1.55 -8.86
CA PRO A 117 -13.99 -1.36 -9.52
C PRO A 117 -13.27 -0.08 -9.10
N SER A 118 -13.96 0.87 -8.46
CA SER A 118 -13.36 2.09 -7.93
C SER A 118 -12.50 1.84 -6.69
N PHE A 119 -12.56 0.65 -6.09
CA PHE A 119 -11.79 0.32 -4.89
C PHE A 119 -10.91 -0.90 -5.08
N GLN A 120 -9.75 -0.87 -4.42
CA GLN A 120 -8.84 -2.00 -4.29
C GLN A 120 -8.51 -2.19 -2.81
N PHE A 121 -9.04 -3.26 -2.21
CA PHE A 121 -8.68 -3.64 -0.84
C PHE A 121 -7.28 -4.27 -0.80
N VAL A 122 -6.53 -3.94 0.25
CA VAL A 122 -5.18 -4.42 0.53
C VAL A 122 -5.14 -4.90 1.97
N ASN A 123 -5.12 -6.22 2.15
CA ASN A 123 -5.01 -6.84 3.46
C ASN A 123 -3.58 -6.70 4.01
N ILE A 124 -3.39 -5.82 4.99
CA ILE A 124 -2.07 -5.58 5.58
C ILE A 124 -1.56 -6.77 6.40
N GLY A 125 -2.45 -7.66 6.83
CA GLY A 125 -2.12 -8.87 7.59
C GLY A 125 -1.65 -10.05 6.74
N GLU A 126 -1.84 -9.99 5.41
CA GLU A 126 -1.55 -11.12 4.52
C GLU A 126 -0.05 -11.33 4.30
N HIS A 127 0.73 -10.24 4.22
CA HIS A 127 2.18 -10.32 3.99
C HIS A 127 2.88 -9.08 4.51
N ILE A 128 4.11 -9.26 5.04
CA ILE A 128 4.95 -8.17 5.56
C ILE A 128 5.21 -7.02 4.56
N ARG A 129 5.02 -7.26 3.26
CA ARG A 129 5.21 -6.23 2.21
C ARG A 129 4.01 -5.29 2.15
N PHE A 130 2.80 -5.80 2.37
CA PHE A 130 1.59 -4.97 2.52
C PHE A 130 1.68 -4.13 3.79
N LEU A 131 2.07 -4.75 4.91
CA LEU A 131 2.29 -4.02 6.16
C LEU A 131 3.36 -2.93 6.01
N LYS A 132 4.52 -3.24 5.41
CA LYS A 132 5.58 -2.23 5.16
C LYS A 132 5.09 -1.08 4.28
N ALA A 133 4.27 -1.35 3.27
CA ALA A 133 3.69 -0.33 2.42
C ALA A 133 2.77 0.60 3.22
N PHE A 134 1.89 0.02 4.04
CA PHE A 134 1.01 0.77 4.94
C PHE A 134 1.78 1.57 5.99
N MET A 135 2.78 0.96 6.66
CA MET A 135 3.58 1.64 7.68
C MET A 135 4.28 2.89 7.13
N LYS A 136 4.81 2.85 5.90
CA LYS A 136 5.39 4.03 5.27
C LYS A 136 4.38 5.18 5.17
N ILE A 137 3.16 4.88 4.77
CA ILE A 137 2.10 5.87 4.64
C ILE A 137 1.71 6.39 6.03
N ARG A 138 1.50 5.50 6.99
CA ARG A 138 1.14 5.80 8.38
C ARG A 138 2.16 6.67 9.10
N ASP A 139 3.44 6.38 8.92
CA ASP A 139 4.52 7.05 9.64
C ASP A 139 4.83 8.43 9.04
N MET A 140 4.51 8.66 7.76
CA MET A 140 4.76 9.93 7.06
C MET A 140 3.55 10.88 7.05
N SER A 141 2.32 10.36 7.18
CA SER A 141 1.11 11.18 7.06
C SER A 141 0.61 11.70 8.42
N PRO A 142 0.31 13.01 8.56
CA PRO A 142 -0.21 13.59 9.79
C PRO A 142 -1.65 13.14 10.12
N VAL A 143 -2.38 12.60 9.14
CA VAL A 143 -3.73 12.05 9.33
C VAL A 143 -3.74 10.92 10.38
N PHE A 144 -2.59 10.28 10.61
CA PHE A 144 -2.45 9.21 11.60
C PHE A 144 -2.03 9.71 13.00
N ASP A 145 -1.81 11.01 13.21
CA ASP A 145 -1.26 11.51 14.47
C ASP A 145 -2.16 11.18 15.67
N ASP A 146 -3.47 11.36 15.54
CA ASP A 146 -4.43 10.99 16.58
C ASP A 146 -4.53 9.48 16.77
N ALA A 147 -4.51 8.71 15.68
CA ALA A 147 -4.49 7.24 15.77
C ALA A 147 -3.25 6.75 16.53
N LYS A 148 -2.05 7.25 16.18
CA LYS A 148 -0.79 6.92 16.85
C LYS A 148 -0.81 7.32 18.32
N LYS A 149 -1.31 8.53 18.64
CA LYS A 149 -1.42 9.03 20.02
C LYS A 149 -2.28 8.12 20.91
N ASN A 150 -3.32 7.54 20.33
CA ASN A 150 -4.24 6.64 21.03
C ASN A 150 -3.90 5.15 20.87
N SER A 151 -2.69 4.83 20.39
CA SER A 151 -2.23 3.44 20.14
C SER A 151 -3.07 2.65 19.14
N PHE A 152 -3.82 3.33 18.28
CA PHE A 152 -4.55 2.71 17.18
C PHE A 152 -3.65 2.48 15.96
N VAL A 153 -4.03 1.47 15.17
CA VAL A 153 -3.35 1.16 13.90
C VAL A 153 -3.67 2.22 12.85
N GLY A 154 -4.90 2.75 12.82
CA GLY A 154 -5.37 3.68 11.79
C GLY A 154 -5.84 2.95 10.53
N ILE A 155 -6.61 1.88 10.71
CA ILE A 155 -7.32 1.17 9.62
C ILE A 155 -8.83 1.22 9.92
N PRO A 156 -9.70 1.21 8.90
CA PRO A 156 -9.38 1.27 7.46
C PRO A 156 -8.74 2.61 7.06
N CYS A 157 -7.78 2.54 6.14
CA CYS A 157 -7.10 3.71 5.58
C CYS A 157 -7.34 3.76 4.07
N PHE A 158 -7.72 4.93 3.57
CA PHE A 158 -8.07 5.17 2.19
C PHE A 158 -7.03 6.07 1.55
N VAL A 159 -6.44 5.61 0.44
CA VAL A 159 -5.58 6.41 -0.43
C VAL A 159 -6.34 6.71 -1.71
N LEU A 160 -6.71 7.97 -1.88
CA LEU A 160 -7.50 8.47 -3.00
C LEU A 160 -6.68 8.53 -4.29
N GLU A 161 -7.38 8.78 -5.39
CA GLU A 161 -6.87 8.94 -6.74
C GLU A 161 -5.81 10.03 -6.87
N ASP A 162 -5.97 11.13 -6.13
CA ASP A 162 -5.05 12.27 -6.10
C ASP A 162 -3.88 12.10 -5.11
N GLY A 163 -3.84 10.96 -4.41
CA GLY A 163 -2.85 10.64 -3.39
C GLY A 163 -3.18 11.18 -1.99
N MET A 164 -4.33 11.84 -1.80
CA MET A 164 -4.82 12.19 -0.47
C MET A 164 -5.12 10.94 0.35
N ILE A 165 -4.96 11.06 1.67
CA ILE A 165 -5.17 9.97 2.62
C ILE A 165 -6.25 10.39 3.60
N THR A 166 -7.22 9.52 3.84
CA THR A 166 -8.23 9.67 4.89
C THR A 166 -8.44 8.37 5.65
N LEU A 167 -8.94 8.47 6.88
CA LEU A 167 -9.38 7.34 7.70
C LEU A 167 -10.91 7.27 7.81
N ASN A 168 -11.61 8.24 7.24
CA ASN A 168 -13.07 8.32 7.32
C ASN A 168 -13.69 7.67 6.08
N PRO A 169 -14.56 6.65 6.23
CA PRO A 169 -15.25 6.02 5.11
C PRO A 169 -16.17 6.99 4.33
N GLU A 170 -16.74 7.99 5.02
CA GLU A 170 -17.67 8.95 4.42
C GLU A 170 -16.99 9.85 3.36
N ASP A 171 -15.70 10.15 3.53
CA ASP A 171 -14.92 10.94 2.57
C ASP A 171 -14.78 10.26 1.21
N VAL A 172 -14.99 8.93 1.17
CA VAL A 172 -14.96 8.12 -0.05
C VAL A 172 -16.34 7.57 -0.43
N GLY A 173 -17.41 8.13 0.15
CA GLY A 173 -18.79 7.76 -0.16
C GLY A 173 -19.24 6.43 0.44
N LEU A 174 -18.53 5.90 1.43
CA LEU A 174 -18.91 4.70 2.17
C LEU A 174 -19.59 5.07 3.48
N ALA A 175 -20.47 4.21 3.96
CA ALA A 175 -21.10 4.41 5.25
C ALA A 175 -20.08 4.12 6.37
N ALA A 176 -19.95 5.05 7.32
CA ALA A 176 -19.32 4.74 8.60
C ALA A 176 -20.09 3.60 9.27
N GLU A 177 -19.38 2.68 9.92
CA GLU A 177 -20.03 1.69 10.75
C GLU A 177 -20.73 2.46 11.88
N LYS A 178 -22.07 2.45 11.91
CA LYS A 178 -22.78 2.88 13.11
C LYS A 178 -22.36 1.89 14.19
N PRO A 179 -21.92 2.34 15.37
CA PRO A 179 -21.72 1.40 16.46
C PRO A 179 -23.02 0.62 16.57
N GLU A 180 -22.95 -0.71 16.42
CA GLU A 180 -24.03 -1.56 16.92
C GLU A 180 -24.31 -1.05 18.34
N PRO A 181 -25.58 -0.83 18.72
CA PRO A 181 -25.87 -0.41 20.08
C PRO A 181 -25.10 -1.38 20.96
N ALA A 182 -24.15 -0.83 21.74
CA ALA A 182 -23.40 -1.62 22.70
C ALA A 182 -24.45 -2.50 23.37
N LEU A 183 -24.25 -3.82 23.33
CA LEU A 183 -25.10 -4.74 24.05
C LEU A 183 -24.87 -4.50 25.55
N GLY A 184 -25.31 -3.34 26.04
CA GLY A 184 -25.63 -3.07 27.40
C GLY A 184 -26.95 -3.75 27.66
N ALA A 185 -26.89 -5.06 27.84
CA ALA A 185 -27.91 -5.81 28.53
C ALA A 185 -27.21 -6.57 29.67
N ALA A 186 -27.35 -6.01 30.88
CA ALA A 186 -27.14 -6.62 32.19
C ALA A 186 -25.69 -7.08 32.53
N CYS A 187 -25.00 -6.40 33.46
CA CYS A 187 -25.14 -6.55 34.92
C CYS A 187 -24.52 -7.86 35.45
N ARG A 188 -23.71 -7.72 36.51
CA ARG A 188 -22.90 -8.72 37.25
C ARG A 188 -23.27 -10.19 37.05
N LEU A 189 -22.27 -11.07 37.12
CA LEU A 189 -22.42 -12.54 37.11
C LEU A 189 -23.38 -13.12 38.18
N ASP A 190 -23.87 -12.30 39.13
CA ASP A 190 -24.89 -12.64 40.15
C ASP A 190 -26.30 -12.09 39.85
N GLY A 191 -26.51 -11.42 38.71
CA GLY A 191 -27.80 -10.86 38.33
C GLY A 191 -28.21 -9.59 39.08
N SER A 192 -27.34 -8.98 39.88
CA SER A 192 -27.61 -7.69 40.53
C SER A 192 -26.78 -6.58 39.87
N GLY A 193 -27.39 -5.83 38.96
CA GLY A 193 -26.82 -4.54 38.57
C GLY A 193 -27.78 -3.39 38.83
N CYS A 194 -27.18 -2.21 38.80
CA CYS A 194 -27.49 -0.99 39.57
C CYS A 194 -28.96 -0.68 39.85
#